data_AF-A0A0Q8VU98-F1
#
_entry.id   AF-A0A0Q8VU98-F1
#
_cell.length_a   1.000
_cell.length_b   1.000
_cell.length_c   1.000
_cell.angle_alpha   90.00
_cell.angle_beta   90.00
_cell.angle_gamma   90.00
#
_symmetry.space_group_name_H-M   'P 1'
#
loop_
_entity.id
_entity.type
_entity.pdbx_description
1 polymer ?
#
loop_
_entity_poly.entity_id
_entity_poly.type
_entity_poly.pdbx_seq_one_letter_code
_entity_poly.pdbx_strand_id
1 'polypeptide(L)'
;MLSVAEFYAESHFRDPFGATEGRPNPHRGLDVAGWLTGTIVPAWTGGTVVTSQYDSALGYVVVVDSPFGFAGVSHLDVLGAPVGAFIPVGGAWGALGDTGRLSEGPHAHLTLAPSSRFPWTGPVIDPTPHIRAARESSSLAGGSTTPITQKGISMAEAVMVAPTDTVVHMYPGVKSHFTSREDYEAYKASIDTMRAAGSTDAMALPPLHDVTKVSWATYKQLCRHFGVAE
;
A
#
# COMPACT_ATOMS: atom_id res chain seq x y z
N MET A 1 -12.30 -3.79 7.90
CA MET A 1 -11.53 -2.68 7.30
C MET A 1 -12.29 -2.26 6.06
N LEU A 2 -12.48 -0.96 5.84
CA LEU A 2 -13.12 -0.47 4.61
C LEU A 2 -12.21 -0.79 3.41
N SER A 3 -12.80 -1.11 2.28
CA SER A 3 -12.08 -1.21 1.02
C SER A 3 -11.61 0.17 0.53
N VAL A 4 -10.67 0.19 -0.42
CA VAL A 4 -10.25 1.43 -1.10
C VAL A 4 -11.45 2.10 -1.77
N ALA A 5 -12.33 1.34 -2.44
CA ALA A 5 -13.52 1.87 -3.08
C ALA A 5 -14.48 2.58 -2.09
N GLU A 6 -14.73 1.97 -0.93
CA GLU A 6 -15.62 2.50 0.10
C GLU A 6 -15.03 3.74 0.78
N PHE A 7 -13.79 3.64 1.29
CA PHE A 7 -13.17 4.73 2.05
C PHE A 7 -13.04 6.01 1.21
N TYR A 8 -12.64 5.86 -0.06
CA TYR A 8 -12.38 6.98 -0.95
C TYR A 8 -13.57 7.32 -1.85
N ALA A 9 -14.80 6.88 -1.56
CA ALA A 9 -15.96 7.26 -2.39
C ALA A 9 -16.04 8.80 -2.56
N GLU A 10 -16.41 9.29 -3.74
CA GLU A 10 -16.41 10.75 -4.03
C GLU A 10 -17.25 11.55 -3.02
N SER A 11 -18.29 10.94 -2.45
CA SER A 11 -19.12 11.53 -1.40
C SER A 11 -18.36 11.86 -0.12
N HIS A 12 -17.13 11.36 0.05
CA HIS A 12 -16.24 11.63 1.19
C HIS A 12 -15.14 12.65 0.88
N PHE A 13 -14.98 13.07 -0.39
CA PHE A 13 -14.02 14.12 -0.73
C PHE A 13 -14.56 15.47 -0.23
N ARG A 14 -13.75 16.22 0.50
CA ARG A 14 -14.16 17.50 1.11
C ARG A 14 -13.36 18.67 0.61
N ASP A 15 -12.04 18.55 0.63
CA ASP A 15 -11.15 19.66 0.30
C ASP A 15 -10.17 19.23 -0.80
N PRO A 16 -10.40 19.62 -2.07
CA PRO A 16 -9.59 19.15 -3.18
C PRO A 16 -8.24 19.86 -3.26
N PHE A 17 -7.33 19.27 -4.03
CA PHE A 17 -6.03 19.87 -4.32
C PHE A 17 -6.21 21.25 -4.98
N GLY A 18 -5.42 22.22 -4.53
CA GLY A 18 -5.44 23.57 -5.05
C GLY A 18 -6.58 24.45 -4.55
N ALA A 19 -7.48 23.94 -3.70
CA ALA A 19 -8.53 24.75 -3.08
C ALA A 19 -7.95 25.92 -2.27
N THR A 20 -8.55 27.10 -2.38
CA THR A 20 -8.07 28.34 -1.73
C THR A 20 -9.06 28.94 -0.74
N GLU A 21 -10.24 28.32 -0.57
CA GLU A 21 -11.25 28.81 0.36
C GLU A 21 -10.72 28.80 1.80
N GLY A 22 -10.88 29.93 2.49
CA GLY A 22 -10.51 30.09 3.90
C GLY A 22 -9.01 30.12 4.22
N ARG A 23 -8.11 30.16 3.21
CA ARG A 23 -6.66 30.00 3.45
C ARG A 23 -5.77 30.83 2.51
N PRO A 24 -4.56 31.25 2.96
CA PRO A 24 -3.64 32.05 2.16
C PRO A 24 -2.85 31.24 1.11
N ASN A 25 -2.77 29.92 1.25
CA ASN A 25 -2.03 29.04 0.34
C ASN A 25 -2.96 27.94 -0.18
N PRO A 26 -2.86 27.55 -1.48
CA PRO A 26 -3.65 26.44 -2.02
C PRO A 26 -3.46 25.15 -1.22
N HIS A 27 -4.55 24.40 -1.05
CA HIS A 27 -4.53 23.10 -0.41
C HIS A 27 -3.58 22.14 -1.13
N ARG A 28 -2.72 21.47 -0.37
CA ARG A 28 -1.56 20.71 -0.88
C ARG A 28 -1.85 19.21 -1.06
N GLY A 29 -3.12 18.81 -1.00
CA GLY A 29 -3.53 17.42 -1.03
C GLY A 29 -5.02 17.27 -1.31
N LEU A 30 -5.58 16.14 -0.89
CA LEU A 30 -7.01 15.88 -0.90
C LEU A 30 -7.44 15.48 0.52
N ASP A 31 -8.49 16.12 1.04
CA ASP A 31 -9.06 15.71 2.33
C ASP A 31 -10.26 14.80 2.12
N VAL A 32 -10.22 13.66 2.81
CA VAL A 32 -11.26 12.63 2.81
C VAL A 32 -11.80 12.51 4.23
N ALA A 33 -13.10 12.78 4.39
CA ALA A 33 -13.74 12.84 5.72
C ALA A 33 -15.10 12.11 5.74
N GLY A 34 -15.78 12.17 6.90
CA GLY A 34 -17.04 11.43 7.14
C GLY A 34 -16.83 10.03 7.71
N TRP A 35 -15.63 9.78 8.23
CA TRP A 35 -15.26 8.59 8.99
C TRP A 35 -14.96 8.98 10.44
N LEU A 36 -15.12 8.04 11.38
CA LEU A 36 -14.78 8.27 12.78
C LEU A 36 -13.28 8.10 13.02
N THR A 37 -12.73 8.81 14.02
CA THR A 37 -11.40 8.51 14.57
C THR A 37 -11.26 7.02 14.89
N GLY A 38 -10.10 6.45 14.62
CA GLY A 38 -9.85 5.01 14.74
C GLY A 38 -10.17 4.21 13.47
N THR A 39 -10.91 4.77 12.51
CA THR A 39 -11.17 4.09 11.23
C THR A 39 -9.86 3.89 10.48
N ILE A 40 -9.55 2.65 10.09
CA ILE A 40 -8.32 2.39 9.33
C ILE A 40 -8.42 3.02 7.94
N VAL A 41 -7.43 3.83 7.59
CA VAL A 41 -7.24 4.38 6.25
C VAL A 41 -6.60 3.30 5.36
N PRO A 42 -7.33 2.76 4.36
CA PRO A 42 -6.75 1.81 3.41
C PRO A 42 -5.81 2.55 2.46
N ALA A 43 -4.65 1.98 2.18
CA ALA A 43 -3.67 2.55 1.27
C ALA A 43 -4.20 2.51 -0.17
N TRP A 44 -4.34 3.66 -0.83
CA TRP A 44 -4.75 3.68 -2.24
C TRP A 44 -3.60 3.28 -3.19
N THR A 45 -2.37 3.33 -2.71
CA THR A 45 -1.17 2.85 -3.43
C THR A 45 -0.31 2.00 -2.52
N GLY A 46 0.38 1.02 -3.09
CA GLY A 46 1.38 0.23 -2.39
C GLY A 46 2.73 0.95 -2.36
N GLY A 47 3.51 0.71 -1.31
CA GLY A 47 4.86 1.28 -1.21
C GLY A 47 5.56 1.00 0.11
N THR A 48 6.84 1.37 0.16
CA THR A 48 7.68 1.22 1.35
C THR A 48 7.63 2.49 2.19
N VAL A 49 7.35 2.38 3.48
CA VAL A 49 7.31 3.53 4.40
C VAL A 49 8.68 4.20 4.47
N VAL A 50 8.75 5.47 4.11
CA VAL A 50 9.97 6.31 4.13
C VAL A 50 9.92 7.43 5.17
N THR A 51 8.72 7.71 5.68
CA THR A 51 8.47 8.65 6.79
C THR A 51 7.36 8.08 7.66
N SER A 52 7.59 8.04 8.97
CA SER A 52 6.59 7.73 9.99
C SER A 52 6.95 8.53 11.23
N GLN A 53 6.33 9.69 11.40
CA GLN A 53 6.66 10.60 12.52
C GLN A 53 5.49 11.52 12.87
N TYR A 54 5.65 12.25 13.97
CA TYR A 54 4.77 13.36 14.32
C TYR A 54 5.31 14.68 13.73
N ASP A 55 4.42 15.46 13.13
CA ASP A 55 4.63 16.85 12.73
C ASP A 55 3.63 17.76 13.47
N SER A 56 4.06 18.97 13.85
CA SER A 56 3.22 19.87 14.65
C SER A 56 1.98 20.39 13.91
N ALA A 57 2.04 20.50 12.58
CA ALA A 57 0.94 20.97 11.75
C ALA A 57 0.09 19.81 11.24
N LEU A 58 0.73 18.73 10.79
CA LEU A 58 0.09 17.58 10.14
C LEU A 58 -0.21 16.40 11.07
N GLY A 59 0.22 16.46 12.34
CA GLY A 59 -0.03 15.39 13.31
C GLY A 59 0.81 14.15 13.04
N TYR A 60 0.25 12.96 13.28
CA TYR A 60 0.92 11.71 12.90
C TYR A 60 0.83 11.50 11.39
N VAL A 61 2.00 11.38 10.75
CA VAL A 61 2.16 11.29 9.30
C VAL A 61 2.87 9.99 8.92
N VAL A 62 2.33 9.31 7.92
CA VAL A 62 2.98 8.17 7.24
C VAL A 62 3.12 8.49 5.76
N VAL A 63 4.30 8.22 5.19
CA VAL A 63 4.58 8.38 3.76
C VAL A 63 5.22 7.13 3.23
N VAL A 64 4.72 6.64 2.09
CA VAL A 64 5.30 5.54 1.34
C VAL A 64 5.98 6.04 0.06
N ASP A 65 7.13 5.45 -0.27
CA ASP A 65 7.70 5.50 -1.61
C ASP A 65 6.93 4.51 -2.49
N SER A 66 6.22 5.04 -3.49
CA SER A 66 5.29 4.29 -4.34
C SER A 66 5.66 4.45 -5.81
N PRO A 67 5.09 3.64 -6.73
CA PRO A 67 5.31 3.81 -8.17
C PRO A 67 4.93 5.18 -8.74
N PHE A 68 4.15 5.98 -8.00
CA PHE A 68 3.70 7.33 -8.39
C PHE A 68 4.51 8.46 -7.73
N GLY A 69 5.50 8.13 -6.89
CA GLY A 69 6.22 9.06 -6.02
C GLY A 69 5.88 8.83 -4.53
N PHE A 70 6.13 9.86 -3.72
CA PHE A 70 5.92 9.82 -2.28
C PHE A 70 4.45 10.10 -1.93
N ALA A 71 3.70 9.06 -1.58
CA ALA A 71 2.30 9.15 -1.19
C ALA A 71 2.18 9.18 0.34
N GLY A 72 1.47 10.16 0.88
CA GLY A 72 1.37 10.39 2.32
C GLY A 72 -0.06 10.49 2.82
N VAL A 73 -0.26 10.10 4.07
CA VAL A 73 -1.45 10.39 4.86
C VAL A 73 -1.06 11.08 6.16
N SER A 74 -1.82 12.10 6.54
CA SER A 74 -1.61 12.89 7.76
C SER A 74 -2.84 12.84 8.68
N HIS A 75 -2.73 13.50 9.83
CA HIS A 75 -3.75 13.59 10.88
C HIS A 75 -4.15 12.25 11.49
N LEU A 76 -3.28 11.23 11.42
CA LEU A 76 -3.58 9.93 12.01
C LEU A 76 -3.75 10.04 13.53
N ASP A 77 -4.52 9.13 14.12
CA ASP A 77 -4.78 9.10 15.57
C ASP A 77 -3.53 8.67 16.37
N VAL A 78 -2.78 7.73 15.79
CA VAL A 78 -1.54 7.20 16.33
C VAL A 78 -0.51 7.06 15.23
N LEU A 79 0.76 6.99 15.62
CA LEU A 79 1.85 6.71 14.69
C LEU A 79 1.62 5.35 14.01
N GLY A 80 1.64 5.34 12.67
CA GLY A 80 1.38 4.16 11.87
C GLY A 80 2.59 3.22 11.74
N ALA A 81 2.67 2.50 10.63
CA ALA A 81 3.74 1.53 10.39
C ALA A 81 5.15 2.15 10.45
N PRO A 82 6.18 1.40 10.89
CA PRO A 82 7.54 1.92 10.98
C PRO A 82 8.18 2.12 9.61
N VAL A 83 9.17 3.01 9.54
CA VAL A 83 10.01 3.20 8.34
C VAL A 83 10.65 1.87 7.93
N GLY A 84 10.61 1.56 6.63
CA GLY A 84 11.09 0.31 6.04
C GLY A 84 10.01 -0.76 5.89
N ALA A 85 8.85 -0.63 6.55
CA ALA A 85 7.73 -1.53 6.33
C ALA A 85 7.11 -1.32 4.93
N PHE A 86 6.75 -2.40 4.25
CA PHE A 86 5.93 -2.30 3.03
C PHE A 86 4.45 -2.31 3.38
N ILE A 87 3.68 -1.46 2.71
CA ILE A 87 2.22 -1.41 2.81
C ILE A 87 1.64 -1.69 1.42
N PRO A 88 0.86 -2.78 1.24
CA PRO A 88 0.20 -3.06 -0.04
C PRO A 88 -0.99 -2.14 -0.28
N VAL A 89 -1.48 -2.08 -1.53
CA VAL A 89 -2.78 -1.48 -1.84
C VAL A 89 -3.86 -2.12 -0.98
N GLY A 90 -4.71 -1.32 -0.35
CA GLY A 90 -5.72 -1.76 0.62
C GLY A 90 -5.17 -2.10 2.01
N GLY A 91 -3.85 -2.12 2.20
CA GLY A 91 -3.21 -2.26 3.50
C GLY A 91 -3.45 -1.06 4.42
N ALA A 92 -3.15 -1.20 5.70
CA ALA A 92 -3.37 -0.14 6.68
C ALA A 92 -2.25 0.92 6.62
N TRP A 93 -2.57 2.15 6.25
CA TRP A 93 -1.65 3.27 6.48
C TRP A 93 -1.64 3.74 7.94
N GLY A 94 -2.79 3.66 8.60
CA GLY A 94 -2.94 4.01 10.00
C GLY A 94 -4.40 4.19 10.37
N ALA A 95 -4.63 4.45 11.66
CA ALA A 95 -5.94 4.85 12.15
C ALA A 95 -6.17 6.34 11.87
N LEU A 96 -7.27 6.68 11.20
CA LEU A 96 -7.73 8.06 10.98
C LEU A 96 -7.86 8.76 12.32
N GLY A 97 -7.42 10.01 12.40
CA GLY A 97 -7.53 10.82 13.61
C GLY A 97 -7.80 12.28 13.29
N ASP A 98 -7.42 13.12 14.24
CA ASP A 98 -7.61 14.58 14.23
C ASP A 98 -6.38 15.25 14.88
N THR A 99 -5.18 14.70 14.62
CA THR A 99 -3.94 15.21 15.22
C THR A 99 -3.29 16.28 14.36
N GLY A 100 -2.54 17.18 15.01
CA GLY A 100 -1.86 18.29 14.34
C GLY A 100 -2.68 19.57 14.31
N ARG A 101 -2.00 20.72 14.36
CA ARG A 101 -2.65 22.03 14.51
C ARG A 101 -3.52 22.44 13.32
N LEU A 102 -3.27 21.90 12.13
CA LEU A 102 -4.05 22.23 10.93
C LEU A 102 -5.24 21.29 10.71
N SER A 103 -5.51 20.37 11.64
CA SER A 103 -6.71 19.54 11.62
C SER A 103 -7.87 20.26 12.34
N GLU A 104 -9.05 20.28 11.71
CA GLU A 104 -10.28 20.90 12.27
C GLU A 104 -11.37 19.85 12.55
N GLY A 105 -11.00 18.57 12.60
CA GLY A 105 -11.90 17.44 12.78
C GLY A 105 -11.40 16.18 12.05
N PRO A 106 -11.98 15.00 12.35
CA PRO A 106 -11.47 13.74 11.80
C PRO A 106 -11.50 13.65 10.27
N HIS A 107 -10.32 13.54 9.66
CA HIS A 107 -10.15 13.33 8.21
C HIS A 107 -8.78 12.72 7.90
N ALA A 108 -8.66 12.14 6.70
CA ALA A 108 -7.37 11.80 6.12
C ALA A 108 -6.96 12.92 5.16
N HIS A 109 -5.80 13.53 5.39
CA HIS A 109 -5.17 14.46 4.44
C HIS A 109 -4.15 13.71 3.58
N LEU A 110 -4.44 13.61 2.28
CA LEU A 110 -3.72 12.77 1.33
C LEU A 110 -2.81 13.65 0.48
N THR A 111 -1.51 13.34 0.46
CA THR A 111 -0.53 14.08 -0.36
C THR A 111 0.17 13.15 -1.34
N LEU A 112 0.55 13.68 -2.50
CA LEU A 112 1.45 13.02 -3.44
C LEU A 112 2.55 13.99 -3.87
N ALA A 113 3.80 13.59 -3.72
CA ALA A 113 4.95 14.39 -4.08
C ALA A 113 5.90 13.62 -5.01
N PRO A 114 6.42 14.24 -6.08
CA PRO A 114 7.33 13.56 -7.01
C PRO A 114 8.76 13.39 -6.46
N SER A 115 9.15 14.17 -5.45
CA SER A 115 10.55 14.24 -5.02
C SER A 115 10.78 14.47 -3.53
N SER A 116 9.74 14.75 -2.74
CA SER A 116 9.86 14.97 -1.30
C SER A 116 9.17 13.86 -0.52
N ARG A 117 9.91 13.20 0.38
CA ARG A 117 9.34 12.26 1.36
C ARG A 117 8.66 12.95 2.55
N PHE A 118 8.61 14.28 2.55
CA PHE A 118 8.03 15.10 3.61
C PHE A 118 6.91 15.97 3.04
N PRO A 119 5.64 15.70 3.36
CA PRO A 119 4.48 16.40 2.78
C PRO A 119 4.49 17.93 2.96
N TRP A 120 5.14 18.42 4.02
CA TRP A 120 5.26 19.84 4.30
C TRP A 120 6.33 20.56 3.47
N THR A 121 7.22 19.84 2.77
CA THR A 121 8.29 20.44 1.96
C THR A 121 8.25 19.99 0.50
N GLY A 122 8.76 20.84 -0.40
CA GLY A 122 8.86 20.52 -1.83
C GLY A 122 7.54 20.57 -2.59
N PRO A 123 7.56 20.26 -3.90
CA PRO A 123 6.37 20.27 -4.73
C PRO A 123 5.43 19.12 -4.38
N VAL A 124 4.13 19.37 -4.49
CA VAL A 124 3.05 18.38 -4.42
C VAL A 124 2.27 18.41 -5.74
N ILE A 125 1.67 17.28 -6.10
CA ILE A 125 0.78 17.13 -7.24
C ILE A 125 -0.58 16.64 -6.77
N ASP A 126 -1.61 16.84 -7.60
CA ASP A 126 -2.97 16.38 -7.30
C ASP A 126 -3.02 14.85 -7.16
N PRO A 127 -3.32 14.30 -5.96
CA PRO A 127 -3.42 12.85 -5.77
C PRO A 127 -4.74 12.28 -6.31
N THR A 128 -5.74 13.12 -6.57
CA THR A 128 -7.13 12.72 -6.88
C THR A 128 -7.23 11.77 -8.08
N PRO A 129 -6.54 11.99 -9.22
CA PRO A 129 -6.61 11.08 -10.36
C PRO A 129 -6.09 9.67 -10.02
N HIS A 130 -5.04 9.58 -9.21
CA HIS A 130 -4.45 8.30 -8.79
C HIS A 130 -5.35 7.55 -7.82
N ILE A 131 -5.97 8.28 -6.87
CA ILE A 131 -6.93 7.72 -5.91
C ILE A 131 -8.18 7.20 -6.65
N ARG A 132 -8.69 7.93 -7.63
CA ARG A 132 -9.83 7.48 -8.47
C ARG A 132 -9.51 6.19 -9.20
N ALA A 133 -8.35 6.10 -9.86
CA ALA A 133 -7.93 4.88 -10.55
C ALA A 133 -7.78 3.67 -9.60
N ALA A 134 -7.26 3.89 -8.39
CA ALA A 134 -7.15 2.85 -7.37
C ALA A 134 -8.53 2.34 -6.91
N ARG A 135 -9.49 3.24 -6.72
CA ARG A 135 -10.88 2.87 -6.37
C ARG A 135 -11.53 2.02 -7.45
N GLU A 136 -11.45 2.45 -8.71
CA GLU A 136 -12.04 1.73 -9.84
C GLU A 136 -11.46 0.31 -9.94
N SER A 137 -10.13 0.18 -9.83
CA SER A 137 -9.43 -1.10 -9.82
C SER A 137 -9.88 -2.00 -8.67
N SER A 138 -10.10 -1.43 -7.47
CA SER A 138 -10.60 -2.19 -6.30
C SER A 138 -12.07 -2.58 -6.41
N SER A 139 -12.90 -1.81 -7.12
CA SER A 139 -14.32 -2.09 -7.32
C SER A 139 -14.56 -3.22 -8.33
N LEU A 140 -13.67 -3.40 -9.30
CA LEU A 140 -13.74 -4.46 -10.32
C LEU A 140 -13.34 -5.85 -9.78
N ALA A 141 -12.67 -5.92 -8.63
CA ALA A 141 -12.34 -7.17 -7.94
C ALA A 141 -13.52 -7.74 -7.12
N GLY A 142 -14.63 -6.99 -7.00
CA GLY A 142 -15.82 -7.36 -6.22
C GLY A 142 -16.77 -8.30 -6.97
N GLY A 143 -16.39 -9.56 -7.13
CA GLY A 143 -17.19 -10.56 -7.83
C GLY A 143 -16.98 -12.00 -7.35
N SER A 144 -17.06 -12.27 -6.04
CA SER A 144 -17.35 -13.63 -5.55
C SER A 144 -17.89 -13.58 -4.12
N THR A 145 -19.16 -13.97 -3.95
CA THR A 145 -19.85 -14.10 -2.68
C THR A 145 -19.69 -15.52 -2.15
N THR A 146 -18.80 -15.73 -1.18
CA THR A 146 -18.90 -16.83 -0.22
C THR A 146 -18.34 -16.37 1.12
N PRO A 147 -19.07 -16.51 2.24
CA PRO A 147 -18.61 -16.00 3.52
C PRO A 147 -17.55 -16.94 4.09
N ILE A 148 -16.29 -16.49 4.08
CA ILE A 148 -15.22 -17.18 4.79
C ILE A 148 -14.73 -16.27 5.91
N THR A 149 -14.96 -16.71 7.14
CA THR A 149 -14.27 -16.21 8.32
C THR A 149 -12.78 -16.53 8.17
N GLN A 150 -11.92 -15.56 7.87
CA GLN A 150 -10.50 -15.71 8.18
C GLN A 150 -9.79 -14.37 8.39
N LYS A 151 -9.24 -14.27 9.60
CA LYS A 151 -8.23 -13.32 10.06
C LYS A 151 -6.93 -13.67 9.32
N GLY A 152 -6.45 -12.78 8.44
CA GLY A 152 -5.19 -12.95 7.71
C GLY A 152 -5.03 -11.90 6.63
N ILE A 153 -4.03 -11.03 6.75
CA ILE A 153 -3.69 -10.01 5.76
C ILE A 153 -3.14 -10.76 4.54
N SER A 154 -3.83 -10.76 3.40
CA SER A 154 -3.26 -11.35 2.17
C SER A 154 -2.20 -10.40 1.63
N MET A 155 -0.93 -10.70 1.90
CA MET A 155 0.16 -10.11 1.13
C MET A 155 0.11 -10.73 -0.27
N ALA A 156 0.18 -9.90 -1.31
CA ALA A 156 0.33 -10.43 -2.66
C ALA A 156 1.70 -11.12 -2.73
N GLU A 157 1.73 -12.39 -3.11
CA GLU A 157 2.96 -13.16 -3.32
C GLU A 157 2.89 -13.82 -4.69
N ALA A 158 4.04 -13.97 -5.35
CA ALA A 158 4.13 -14.63 -6.65
C ALA A 158 5.38 -15.50 -6.72
N VAL A 159 5.25 -16.66 -7.35
CA VAL A 159 6.37 -17.54 -7.68
C VAL A 159 6.32 -17.89 -9.16
N MET A 160 7.44 -17.75 -9.85
CA MET A 160 7.53 -17.93 -11.29
C MET A 160 8.93 -18.35 -11.73
N VAL A 161 9.04 -18.87 -12.95
CA VAL A 161 10.33 -18.96 -13.64
C VAL A 161 10.53 -17.67 -14.42
N ALA A 162 11.56 -16.91 -14.05
CA ALA A 162 11.95 -15.69 -14.75
C ALA A 162 12.40 -16.00 -16.19
N PRO A 163 12.44 -14.99 -17.08
CA PRO A 163 12.97 -15.16 -18.44
C PRO A 163 14.41 -15.69 -18.47
N THR A 164 15.18 -15.48 -17.41
CA THR A 164 16.54 -15.97 -17.17
C THR A 164 16.62 -17.45 -16.75
N ASP A 165 15.49 -18.17 -16.75
CA ASP A 165 15.38 -19.56 -16.28
C ASP A 165 15.67 -19.75 -14.78
N THR A 166 15.59 -18.66 -14.01
CA THR A 166 15.73 -18.67 -12.55
C THR A 166 14.35 -18.70 -11.91
N VAL A 167 14.16 -19.55 -10.89
CA VAL A 167 12.94 -19.51 -10.09
C VAL A 167 13.02 -18.32 -9.16
N VAL A 168 11.96 -17.51 -9.14
CA VAL A 168 11.90 -16.30 -8.32
C VAL A 168 10.63 -16.35 -7.49
N HIS A 169 10.77 -16.12 -6.18
CA HIS A 169 9.66 -15.83 -5.28
C HIS A 169 9.68 -14.34 -4.96
N MET A 170 8.55 -13.67 -5.15
CA MET A 170 8.37 -12.25 -4.89
C MET A 170 7.24 -12.06 -3.89
N TYR A 171 7.52 -11.24 -2.91
CA TYR A 171 6.53 -10.61 -2.05
C TYR A 171 7.02 -9.18 -1.83
N PRO A 172 6.19 -8.26 -1.33
CA PRO A 172 6.52 -6.86 -1.45
C PRO A 172 7.84 -6.45 -0.77
N GLY A 173 8.71 -5.80 -1.55
CA GLY A 173 10.06 -5.42 -1.15
C GLY A 173 11.08 -6.54 -1.16
N VAL A 174 10.69 -7.79 -1.43
CA VAL A 174 11.59 -8.95 -1.42
C VAL A 174 11.51 -9.75 -2.72
N LYS A 175 12.69 -10.06 -3.26
CA LYS A 175 12.89 -10.94 -4.41
C LYS A 175 13.91 -12.00 -4.03
N SER A 176 13.46 -13.24 -3.86
CA SER A 176 14.33 -14.40 -3.61
C SER A 176 14.61 -15.13 -4.93
N HIS A 177 15.87 -15.48 -5.16
CA HIS A 177 16.32 -16.23 -6.33
C HIS A 177 16.76 -17.63 -5.91
N PHE A 178 16.28 -18.65 -6.61
CA PHE A 178 16.71 -20.03 -6.39
C PHE A 178 17.53 -20.51 -7.57
N THR A 179 18.78 -20.87 -7.30
CA THR A 179 19.74 -21.34 -8.30
C THR A 179 19.68 -22.85 -8.52
N SER A 180 18.97 -23.58 -7.65
CA SER A 180 18.77 -25.03 -7.77
C SER A 180 17.35 -25.44 -7.34
N ARG A 181 16.93 -26.64 -7.78
CA ARG A 181 15.69 -27.27 -7.33
C ARG A 181 15.69 -27.51 -5.81
N GLU A 182 16.83 -27.91 -5.27
CA GLU A 182 17.00 -28.21 -3.85
C GLU A 182 16.78 -26.96 -2.99
N ASP A 183 17.34 -25.81 -3.40
CA ASP A 183 17.15 -24.53 -2.69
C ASP A 183 15.67 -24.12 -2.64
N TYR A 184 14.96 -24.30 -3.75
CA TYR A 184 13.53 -23.99 -3.84
C TYR A 184 12.69 -24.92 -2.96
N GLU A 185 12.95 -26.23 -3.00
CA GLU A 185 12.22 -27.21 -2.20
C GLU A 185 12.47 -27.04 -0.70
N ALA A 186 13.70 -26.71 -0.30
CA ALA A 186 14.05 -26.37 1.08
C ALA A 186 13.33 -25.10 1.56
N TYR A 187 13.31 -24.05 0.73
CA TYR A 187 12.58 -22.83 1.04
C TYR A 187 11.06 -23.07 1.15
N LYS A 188 10.48 -23.81 0.20
CA LYS A 188 9.08 -24.23 0.27
C LYS A 188 8.76 -24.97 1.58
N ALA A 189 9.61 -25.91 2.00
CA ALA A 189 9.41 -26.62 3.26
C ALA A 189 9.42 -25.70 4.49
N SER A 190 10.21 -24.63 4.46
CA SER A 190 10.21 -23.59 5.49
C SER A 190 8.90 -22.80 5.51
N ILE A 191 8.36 -22.44 4.35
CA ILE A 191 7.05 -21.78 4.22
C ILE A 191 5.93 -22.70 4.73
N ASP A 192 5.95 -23.97 4.35
CA ASP A 192 4.96 -24.96 4.81
C ASP A 192 4.99 -25.12 6.34
N THR A 193 6.20 -25.10 6.93
CA THR A 193 6.38 -25.14 8.40
C THR A 193 5.81 -23.89 9.05
N MET A 194 6.06 -22.69 8.51
CA MET A 194 5.50 -21.44 9.04
C MET A 194 3.97 -21.43 8.97
N ARG A 195 3.40 -21.91 7.86
CA ARG A 195 1.94 -22.05 7.69
C ARG A 195 1.35 -23.03 8.69
N ALA A 196 2.00 -24.19 8.91
CA ALA A 196 1.60 -25.16 9.92
C ALA A 196 1.68 -24.60 11.35
N ALA A 197 2.61 -23.68 11.60
CA ALA A 197 2.73 -22.96 12.86
C ALA A 197 1.72 -21.79 13.01
N GLY A 198 0.87 -21.55 12.01
CA GLY A 198 -0.23 -20.57 12.08
C GLY A 198 0.02 -19.25 11.34
N SER A 199 1.03 -19.14 10.47
CA SER A 199 1.16 -17.99 9.56
C SER A 199 -0.07 -17.90 8.65
N THR A 200 -0.67 -16.72 8.59
CA THR A 200 -1.91 -16.43 7.84
C THR A 200 -1.67 -15.67 6.53
N ASP A 201 -0.43 -15.27 6.28
CA ASP A 201 -0.01 -14.31 5.26
C ASP A 201 0.98 -14.88 4.23
N ALA A 202 1.54 -16.07 4.46
CA ALA A 202 2.43 -16.75 3.51
C ALA A 202 1.66 -17.63 2.51
N MET A 203 1.90 -17.51 1.21
CA MET A 203 1.32 -18.33 0.15
C MET A 203 1.80 -19.79 0.25
N ALA A 204 0.90 -20.75 0.03
CA ALA A 204 1.31 -22.13 -0.21
C ALA A 204 2.05 -22.20 -1.56
N LEU A 205 3.36 -22.39 -1.54
CA LEU A 205 4.14 -22.48 -2.78
C LEU A 205 3.79 -23.79 -3.52
N PRO A 206 3.68 -23.78 -4.86
CA PRO A 206 3.40 -24.98 -5.63
C PRO A 206 4.66 -25.88 -5.72
N PRO A 207 4.52 -27.14 -6.16
CA PRO A 207 5.66 -27.93 -6.61
C PRO A 207 6.41 -27.24 -7.76
N LEU A 208 7.73 -27.46 -7.86
CA LEU A 208 8.54 -26.74 -8.86
C LEU A 208 8.06 -26.97 -10.30
N HIS A 209 7.51 -28.15 -10.62
CA HIS A 209 7.02 -28.47 -11.95
C HIS A 209 5.74 -27.71 -12.35
N ASP A 210 5.04 -27.12 -11.38
CA ASP A 210 3.86 -26.29 -11.60
C ASP A 210 4.20 -24.79 -11.69
N VAL A 211 5.46 -24.42 -11.41
CA VAL A 211 5.91 -23.02 -11.50
C VAL A 211 6.08 -22.64 -12.97
N THR A 212 5.30 -21.66 -13.43
CA THR A 212 5.25 -21.29 -14.84
C THR A 212 6.31 -20.25 -15.22
N LYS A 213 6.89 -20.39 -16.42
CA LYS A 213 7.78 -19.39 -17.00
C LYS A 213 6.99 -18.20 -17.53
N VAL A 214 7.45 -17.00 -17.19
CA VAL A 214 6.80 -15.74 -17.59
C VAL A 214 7.62 -15.00 -18.65
N SER A 215 6.94 -14.14 -19.43
CA SER A 215 7.59 -13.27 -20.40
C SER A 215 8.40 -12.16 -19.71
N TRP A 216 9.33 -11.52 -20.43
CA TRP A 216 10.03 -10.32 -19.94
C TRP A 216 9.08 -9.18 -19.57
N ALA A 217 8.00 -8.98 -20.33
CA ALA A 217 7.01 -7.95 -20.03
C ALA A 217 6.29 -8.24 -18.71
N THR A 218 5.84 -9.48 -18.51
CA THR A 218 5.20 -9.95 -17.28
C THR A 218 6.16 -9.85 -16.09
N TYR A 219 7.40 -10.30 -16.25
CA TYR A 219 8.42 -10.24 -15.20
C TYR A 219 8.67 -8.81 -14.72
N LYS A 220 8.83 -7.85 -15.64
CA LYS A 220 9.02 -6.42 -15.30
C LYS A 220 7.79 -5.82 -14.62
N GLN A 221 6.59 -6.19 -15.05
CA GLN A 221 5.36 -5.76 -14.38
C GLN A 221 5.31 -6.27 -12.94
N LEU A 222 5.69 -7.53 -12.70
CA LEU A 222 5.73 -8.11 -11.36
C LEU A 222 6.80 -7.46 -10.49
N CYS A 223 8.01 -7.20 -11.01
CA CYS A 223 9.03 -6.46 -10.28
C CYS A 223 8.53 -5.08 -9.82
N ARG A 224 7.85 -4.35 -10.70
CA ARG A 224 7.23 -3.04 -10.36
C ARG A 224 6.10 -3.17 -9.36
N HIS A 225 5.26 -4.19 -9.51
CA HIS A 225 4.15 -4.47 -8.60
C HIS A 225 4.62 -4.77 -7.18
N PHE A 226 5.69 -5.56 -7.04
CA PHE A 226 6.27 -5.93 -5.76
C PHE A 226 7.32 -4.94 -5.24
N GLY A 227 7.66 -3.88 -6.00
CA GLY A 227 8.66 -2.89 -5.57
C GLY A 227 10.08 -3.48 -5.46
N VAL A 228 10.44 -4.40 -6.34
CA VAL A 228 11.75 -5.07 -6.37
C VAL A 228 12.49 -4.75 -7.67
N ALA A 229 13.82 -4.86 -7.66
CA ALA A 229 14.62 -4.64 -8.86
C ALA A 229 14.20 -5.58 -10.02
N GLU A 230 14.29 -5.11 -11.26
CA GLU A 230 14.18 -5.97 -12.46
C GLU A 230 15.34 -6.97 -12.50
#